data_AF-A0A961CUB2-F1
#
_entry.id   AF-A0A961CUB2-F1
#
_cell.length_a   1.000
_cell.length_b   1.000
_cell.length_c   1.000
_cell.angle_alpha   90.00
_cell.angle_beta   90.00
_cell.angle_gamma   90.00
#
_symmetry.space_group_name_H-M   'P 1'
#
loop_
_entity.id
_entity.type
_entity.pdbx_description
1 polymer ?
#
loop_
_entity_poly.entity_id
_entity_poly.type
_entity_poly.pdbx_seq_one_letter_code
_entity_poly.pdbx_strand_id
1 'polypeptide(L)'
;MTTTSSKTRTSSGRAGSGRWALCAAVTEEMLNDLMVFAVGEGVSLDPVTTDVALPAMGDVRLKVVLTVTGGTFDLRADDGGRARVVVDATGVVDVAAVDFEGDSAPVSPMLPSGPIPIPIQVAALVDPVVELRDDLTVRAGLDVGGGELIGVSVPDDTAAPDGIDPAAWMPMTQMFNMLFASMGTQLWESLGEHVGVVGSELGSDVGAILADLGVAVGRAEVSVGSGLLTVGLPAAEDVIGRATPSPVAGKRVAVSVAQSGVHRLAALLIPLALGPRPLPFEIEVD
;
A
#
# COMPACT_ATOMS: atom_id res chain seq x y z
N MET A 1 -33.72 -0.13 -50.19
CA MET A 1 -32.69 -0.93 -49.50
C MET A 1 -31.55 0.02 -49.17
N THR A 2 -31.56 0.53 -47.94
CA THR A 2 -30.64 1.58 -47.47
C THR A 2 -30.01 1.02 -46.21
N THR A 3 -28.76 0.58 -46.32
CA THR A 3 -27.97 0.05 -45.21
C THR A 3 -27.36 1.21 -44.43
N THR A 4 -28.00 1.55 -43.30
CA THR A 4 -27.45 2.49 -42.32
C THR A 4 -26.39 1.75 -41.50
N SER A 5 -25.12 2.00 -41.80
CA SER A 5 -24.00 1.51 -40.98
C SER A 5 -23.89 2.37 -39.72
N SER A 6 -24.48 1.90 -38.62
CA SER A 6 -24.32 2.47 -37.28
C SER A 6 -22.87 2.30 -36.83
N LYS A 7 -22.06 3.33 -37.03
CA LYS A 7 -20.72 3.41 -36.45
C LYS A 7 -20.87 3.74 -34.98
N THR A 8 -20.88 2.71 -34.14
CA THR A 8 -20.82 2.79 -32.69
C THR A 8 -19.61 3.64 -32.32
N ARG A 9 -19.88 4.85 -31.81
CA ARG A 9 -18.87 5.75 -31.28
C ARG A 9 -18.44 5.16 -29.95
N THR A 10 -17.42 4.32 -29.96
CA THR A 10 -16.70 3.93 -28.74
C THR A 10 -16.09 5.20 -28.16
N SER A 11 -16.78 5.82 -27.20
CA SER A 11 -16.21 6.83 -26.33
C SER A 11 -15.20 6.14 -25.43
N SER A 12 -13.98 5.95 -25.92
CA SER A 12 -12.81 5.83 -25.07
C SER A 12 -12.66 7.18 -24.37
N GLY A 13 -13.33 7.34 -23.22
CA GLY A 13 -13.14 8.48 -22.35
C GLY A 13 -11.70 8.46 -21.89
N ARG A 14 -10.85 9.28 -22.51
CA ARG A 14 -9.60 9.73 -21.89
C ARG A 14 -10.01 10.35 -20.57
N ALA A 15 -9.52 9.80 -19.46
CA ALA A 15 -9.54 10.47 -18.17
C ALA A 15 -9.11 11.92 -18.38
N GLY A 16 -9.95 12.85 -17.94
CA GLY A 16 -9.79 14.27 -18.20
C GLY A 16 -8.41 14.76 -17.75
N SER A 17 -7.80 15.58 -18.61
CA SER A 17 -6.54 16.25 -18.37
C SER A 17 -6.50 16.97 -17.00
N GLY A 18 -5.67 16.51 -16.07
CA GLY A 18 -4.98 17.31 -15.05
C GLY A 18 -5.80 18.32 -14.24
N ARG A 19 -7.08 18.06 -13.97
CA ARG A 19 -7.93 18.94 -13.14
C ARG A 19 -8.32 18.20 -11.87
N TRP A 20 -7.71 18.60 -10.75
CA TRP A 20 -7.95 17.99 -9.44
C TRP A 20 -8.89 18.87 -8.63
N ALA A 21 -9.88 18.26 -7.97
CA ALA A 21 -10.76 18.96 -7.03
C ALA A 21 -10.10 19.11 -5.66
N LEU A 22 -9.31 18.12 -5.27
CA LEU A 22 -8.54 18.09 -4.04
C LEU A 22 -7.15 17.57 -4.34
N CYS A 23 -6.13 18.16 -3.74
CA CYS A 23 -4.75 17.69 -3.80
C CYS A 23 -4.21 17.59 -2.38
N ALA A 24 -3.71 16.43 -2.00
CA ALA A 24 -2.99 16.21 -0.77
C ALA A 24 -1.50 16.01 -1.06
N ALA A 25 -0.64 16.61 -0.24
CA ALA A 25 0.79 16.38 -0.24
C ALA A 25 1.19 15.90 1.16
N VAL A 26 1.79 14.72 1.24
CA VAL A 26 2.18 14.04 2.48
C VAL A 26 3.68 13.82 2.45
N THR A 27 4.37 14.26 3.49
CA THR A 27 5.81 14.04 3.62
C THR A 27 6.12 12.61 4.01
N GLU A 28 7.30 12.13 3.63
CA GLU A 28 7.82 10.83 4.08
C GLU A 28 7.85 10.73 5.61
N GLU A 29 8.27 11.79 6.30
CA GLU A 29 8.25 11.83 7.77
C GLU A 29 6.86 11.56 8.35
N MET A 30 5.82 12.14 7.75
CA MET A 30 4.43 11.91 8.17
C MET A 30 3.96 10.51 7.83
N LEU A 31 4.31 9.97 6.66
CA LEU A 31 3.98 8.59 6.28
C LEU A 31 4.63 7.57 7.22
N ASN A 32 5.89 7.82 7.63
CA ASN A 32 6.61 6.98 8.57
C ASN A 32 5.97 7.00 9.97
N ASP A 33 5.50 8.16 10.42
CA ASP A 33 4.71 8.24 11.66
C ASP A 33 3.40 7.44 11.53
N LEU A 34 2.68 7.58 10.42
CA LEU A 34 1.45 6.83 10.16
C LEU A 34 1.69 5.32 10.11
N MET A 35 2.84 4.88 9.58
CA MET A 35 3.22 3.47 9.54
C MET A 35 3.34 2.89 10.95
N VAL A 36 3.95 3.62 11.89
CA VAL A 36 4.04 3.20 13.29
C VAL A 36 2.65 3.00 13.90
N PHE A 37 1.71 3.92 13.64
CA PHE A 37 0.32 3.78 14.09
C PHE A 37 -0.42 2.61 13.43
N ALA A 38 -0.15 2.36 12.15
CA ALA A 38 -0.81 1.29 11.38
C ALA A 38 -0.34 -0.11 11.80
N VAL A 39 0.96 -0.27 12.06
CA VAL A 39 1.53 -1.57 12.46
C VAL A 39 1.28 -1.85 13.94
N GLY A 40 1.38 -0.84 14.80
CA GLY A 40 1.10 -0.98 16.24
C GLY A 40 1.97 -2.05 16.91
N GLU A 41 1.35 -3.03 17.57
CA GLU A 41 2.03 -4.17 18.21
C GLU A 41 2.44 -5.28 17.22
N GLY A 42 1.99 -5.17 15.96
CA GLY A 42 2.31 -6.08 14.88
C GLY A 42 1.07 -6.57 14.12
N VAL A 43 1.24 -6.84 12.83
CA VAL A 43 0.18 -7.32 11.92
C VAL A 43 0.52 -8.71 11.43
N SER A 44 -0.26 -9.71 11.84
CA SER A 44 -0.12 -11.07 11.30
C SER A 44 -0.70 -11.13 9.90
N LEU A 45 0.09 -11.67 8.97
CA LEU A 45 -0.37 -12.02 7.63
C LEU A 45 -0.86 -13.47 7.61
N ASP A 46 -1.72 -13.78 6.65
CA ASP A 46 -2.16 -15.14 6.42
C ASP A 46 -0.97 -16.03 6.01
N PRO A 47 -0.89 -17.28 6.51
CA PRO A 47 0.21 -18.17 6.18
C PRO A 47 0.30 -18.46 4.67
N VAL A 48 1.48 -18.25 4.09
CA VAL A 48 1.76 -18.60 2.70
C VAL A 48 2.37 -19.99 2.67
N THR A 49 1.79 -20.90 1.88
CA THR A 49 2.34 -22.24 1.65
C THR A 49 2.78 -22.36 0.21
N THR A 50 4.03 -22.75 -0.02
CA THR A 50 4.61 -22.89 -1.35
C THR A 50 5.49 -24.13 -1.45
N ASP A 51 5.51 -24.75 -2.63
CA ASP A 51 6.33 -25.93 -2.92
C ASP A 51 7.58 -25.48 -3.69
N VAL A 52 8.75 -25.85 -3.18
CA VAL A 52 10.04 -25.32 -3.63
C VAL A 52 11.07 -26.44 -3.72
N ALA A 53 11.80 -26.49 -4.84
CA ALA A 53 12.94 -27.37 -4.99
C ALA A 53 14.19 -26.73 -4.35
N LEU A 54 14.61 -27.24 -3.19
CA LEU A 54 15.83 -26.77 -2.55
C LEU A 54 17.06 -27.55 -3.07
N PRO A 55 18.18 -26.85 -3.37
CA PRO A 55 19.43 -27.50 -3.74
C PRO A 55 19.85 -28.54 -2.68
N ALA A 56 20.17 -29.75 -3.11
CA ALA A 56 20.54 -30.90 -2.27
C ALA A 56 19.45 -31.49 -1.35
N MET A 57 18.24 -30.92 -1.28
CA MET A 57 17.12 -31.45 -0.46
C MET A 57 15.92 -31.93 -1.28
N GLY A 58 15.82 -31.58 -2.56
CA GLY A 58 14.69 -31.94 -3.40
C GLY A 58 13.46 -31.07 -3.13
N ASP A 59 12.28 -31.56 -3.48
CA ASP A 59 11.02 -30.83 -3.33
C ASP A 59 10.60 -30.76 -1.85
N VAL A 60 10.49 -29.54 -1.34
CA VAL A 60 10.04 -29.25 0.03
C VAL A 60 8.86 -28.30 0.00
N ARG A 61 7.92 -28.54 0.91
CA ARG A 61 6.81 -27.63 1.18
C ARG A 61 7.22 -26.68 2.29
N LEU A 62 7.24 -25.40 1.97
CA LEU A 62 7.52 -24.31 2.89
C LEU A 62 6.21 -23.65 3.28
N LYS A 63 5.95 -23.58 4.58
CA LYS A 63 4.88 -22.75 5.13
C LYS A 63 5.54 -21.61 5.88
N VAL A 64 5.24 -20.38 5.43
CA VAL A 64 5.78 -19.16 6.01
C VAL A 64 4.64 -18.40 6.68
N VAL A 65 4.77 -18.13 7.97
CA VAL A 65 3.89 -17.24 8.71
C VAL A 65 4.65 -15.95 8.97
N LEU A 66 4.14 -14.82 8.48
CA LEU A 66 4.79 -13.52 8.62
C LEU A 66 3.98 -12.63 9.56
N THR A 67 4.68 -12.01 10.51
CA THR A 67 4.13 -10.94 11.35
C THR A 67 4.90 -9.67 11.06
N VAL A 68 4.26 -8.68 10.44
CA VAL A 68 4.85 -7.35 10.23
C VAL A 68 4.99 -6.67 11.58
N THR A 69 6.20 -6.24 11.90
CA THR A 69 6.54 -5.58 13.17
C THR A 69 6.89 -4.11 12.99
N GLY A 70 7.17 -3.69 11.75
CA GLY A 70 7.42 -2.28 11.44
C GLY A 70 7.49 -2.05 9.94
N GLY A 71 7.68 -0.78 9.58
CA GLY A 71 7.98 -0.43 8.21
C GLY A 71 8.34 1.04 8.07
N THR A 72 8.96 1.36 6.95
CA THR A 72 9.32 2.72 6.57
C THR A 72 9.11 2.93 5.07
N PHE A 73 8.78 4.16 4.72
CA PHE A 73 8.79 4.69 3.37
C PHE A 73 10.11 5.39 3.13
N ASP A 74 10.64 5.19 1.93
CA ASP A 74 11.83 5.85 1.39
C ASP A 74 11.45 6.42 0.02
N LEU A 75 10.91 7.63 0.01
CA LEU A 75 10.34 8.21 -1.19
C LEU A 75 11.43 8.84 -2.05
N ARG A 76 11.72 8.20 -3.19
CA ARG A 76 12.77 8.63 -4.12
C ARG A 76 12.16 9.00 -5.47
N ALA A 77 12.67 10.08 -6.07
CA ALA A 77 12.28 10.48 -7.41
C ALA A 77 12.72 9.46 -8.49
N ASP A 78 13.81 8.74 -8.23
CA ASP A 78 14.40 7.78 -9.18
C ASP A 78 13.61 6.45 -9.28
N ASP A 79 12.67 6.20 -8.36
CA ASP A 79 11.90 4.95 -8.31
C ASP A 79 10.68 4.96 -9.26
N GLY A 80 10.66 5.87 -10.24
CA GLY A 80 9.68 5.90 -11.32
C GLY A 80 8.26 6.28 -10.89
N GLY A 81 8.13 7.01 -9.78
CA GLY A 81 6.84 7.39 -9.20
C GLY A 81 6.24 6.36 -8.24
N ARG A 82 6.93 5.24 -7.99
CA ARG A 82 6.55 4.23 -7.00
C ARG A 82 7.07 4.57 -5.62
N ALA A 83 6.38 4.10 -4.58
CA ALA A 83 6.85 4.20 -3.22
C ALA A 83 7.74 3.01 -2.89
N ARG A 84 8.97 3.27 -2.46
CA ARG A 84 9.80 2.24 -1.83
C ARG A 84 9.37 2.09 -0.39
N VAL A 85 9.03 0.85 -0.03
CA VAL A 85 8.63 0.48 1.32
C VAL A 85 9.58 -0.59 1.80
N VAL A 86 10.15 -0.37 2.99
CA VAL A 86 10.97 -1.33 3.70
C VAL A 86 10.16 -1.78 4.90
N VAL A 87 9.77 -3.05 4.90
CA VAL A 87 8.94 -3.68 5.93
C VAL A 87 9.81 -4.56 6.79
N ASP A 88 9.71 -4.39 8.11
CA ASP A 88 10.32 -5.28 9.08
C ASP A 88 9.27 -6.28 9.55
N ALA A 89 9.60 -7.55 9.52
CA ALA A 89 8.71 -8.64 9.89
C ALA A 89 9.45 -9.74 10.64
N THR A 90 8.70 -10.54 11.40
CA THR A 90 9.16 -11.81 11.94
C THR A 90 8.49 -12.93 11.16
N GLY A 91 9.29 -13.79 10.54
CA GLY A 91 8.85 -14.97 9.82
C GLY A 91 9.07 -16.23 10.62
N VAL A 92 8.05 -17.08 10.70
CA VAL A 92 8.17 -18.46 11.15
C VAL A 92 8.10 -19.35 9.92
N VAL A 93 9.14 -20.16 9.70
CA VAL A 93 9.22 -21.06 8.55
C VAL A 93 9.10 -22.50 9.04
N ASP A 94 8.03 -23.17 8.62
CA ASP A 94 7.87 -24.61 8.76
C ASP A 94 8.27 -25.29 7.44
N VAL A 95 9.16 -26.26 7.52
CA VAL A 95 9.66 -27.03 6.36
C VAL A 95 9.18 -28.47 6.46
N ALA A 96 8.55 -28.98 5.42
CA ALA A 96 8.20 -30.39 5.28
C ALA A 96 8.78 -30.96 3.97
N ALA A 97 9.39 -32.14 4.01
CA ALA A 97 9.75 -32.87 2.79
C ALA A 97 8.47 -33.40 2.15
N VAL A 98 8.34 -33.24 0.83
CA VAL A 98 7.21 -33.79 0.07
C VAL A 98 7.66 -35.13 -0.49
N ASP A 99 7.00 -36.22 -0.13
CA ASP A 99 7.25 -37.50 -0.76
C ASP A 99 6.54 -37.62 -2.12
N PHE A 100 6.81 -38.70 -2.85
CA PHE A 100 6.24 -38.94 -4.19
C PHE A 100 4.71 -39.12 -4.18
N GLU A 101 4.08 -39.30 -3.01
CA GLU A 101 2.63 -39.44 -2.82
C GLU A 101 1.97 -38.12 -2.34
N GLY A 102 2.77 -37.08 -2.08
CA GLY A 102 2.31 -35.77 -1.60
C GLY A 102 2.17 -35.66 -0.08
N ASP A 103 2.62 -36.67 0.66
CA ASP A 103 2.58 -36.70 2.12
C ASP A 103 3.81 -35.99 2.71
N SER A 104 3.61 -35.27 3.82
CA SER A 104 4.65 -34.45 4.44
C SER A 104 5.45 -35.24 5.48
N ALA A 105 6.73 -35.49 5.19
CA ALA A 105 7.67 -36.07 6.15
C ALA A 105 8.54 -34.98 6.82
N PRO A 106 8.89 -35.10 8.12
CA PRO A 106 9.83 -34.19 8.75
C PRO A 106 11.21 -34.30 8.08
N VAL A 107 11.78 -33.14 7.71
CA VAL A 107 13.10 -33.04 7.10
C VAL A 107 14.23 -33.45 8.05
N SER A 108 15.34 -33.95 7.48
CA SER A 108 16.55 -34.44 8.16
C SER A 108 17.11 -33.50 9.25
N PRO A 109 17.88 -34.02 10.24
CA PRO A 109 18.26 -33.33 11.50
C PRO A 109 19.22 -32.14 11.37
N MET A 110 19.54 -31.69 10.15
CA MET A 110 20.36 -30.49 9.93
C MET A 110 19.55 -29.20 9.88
N LEU A 111 18.22 -29.28 9.74
CA LEU A 111 17.35 -28.13 9.91
C LEU A 111 16.92 -28.02 11.38
N PRO A 112 16.91 -26.81 11.95
CA PRO A 112 16.52 -26.62 13.33
C PRO A 112 15.12 -27.18 13.58
N SER A 113 14.99 -27.94 14.66
CA SER A 113 13.73 -28.56 15.07
C SER A 113 12.87 -27.53 15.80
N GLY A 114 11.87 -26.98 15.12
CA GLY A 114 10.83 -26.12 15.68
C GLY A 114 10.69 -24.78 14.94
N PRO A 115 9.55 -24.08 15.13
CA PRO A 115 9.31 -22.79 14.51
C PRO A 115 10.30 -21.76 15.06
N ILE A 116 11.33 -21.42 14.29
CA ILE A 116 12.24 -20.35 14.64
C ILE A 116 11.67 -19.03 14.12
N PRO A 117 11.46 -18.03 14.98
CA PRO A 117 11.17 -16.67 14.54
C PRO A 117 12.44 -16.07 13.92
N ILE A 118 12.44 -15.91 12.60
CA ILE A 118 13.50 -15.29 11.83
C ILE A 118 13.09 -13.83 11.57
N PRO A 119 13.89 -12.84 11.97
CA PRO A 119 13.67 -11.46 11.59
C PRO A 119 13.98 -11.28 10.10
N ILE A 120 13.06 -10.67 9.38
CA ILE A 120 13.09 -10.50 7.93
C ILE A 120 12.81 -9.04 7.63
N GLN A 121 13.62 -8.47 6.76
CA GLN A 121 13.37 -7.18 6.15
C GLN A 121 13.05 -7.38 4.67
N VAL A 122 11.96 -6.79 4.23
CA VAL A 122 11.48 -6.84 2.85
C VAL A 122 11.49 -5.43 2.28
N ALA A 123 12.26 -5.19 1.23
CA ALA A 123 12.24 -3.95 0.47
C ALA A 123 11.51 -4.16 -0.85
N ALA A 124 10.50 -3.34 -1.14
CA ALA A 124 9.73 -3.41 -2.38
C ALA A 124 9.34 -2.02 -2.90
N LEU A 125 9.16 -1.92 -4.22
CA LEU A 125 8.54 -0.78 -4.89
C LEU A 125 7.07 -1.10 -5.13
N VAL A 126 6.17 -0.30 -4.59
CA VAL A 126 4.72 -0.48 -4.71
C VAL A 126 4.06 0.80 -5.19
N ASP A 127 2.93 0.65 -5.88
CA ASP A 127 2.15 1.79 -6.36
C ASP A 127 1.19 2.25 -5.25
N PRO A 128 1.29 3.50 -4.76
CA PRO A 128 0.25 4.02 -3.88
C PRO A 128 -1.03 4.23 -4.69
N VAL A 129 -2.15 3.83 -4.12
CA VAL A 129 -3.47 3.90 -4.75
C VAL A 129 -4.41 4.62 -3.84
N VAL A 130 -5.08 5.63 -4.39
CA VAL A 130 -6.26 6.24 -3.78
C VAL A 130 -7.37 6.25 -4.84
N GLU A 131 -8.57 5.82 -4.48
CA GLU A 131 -9.70 5.72 -5.40
C GLU A 131 -10.99 6.02 -4.65
N LEU A 132 -11.81 6.92 -5.20
CA LEU A 132 -13.21 7.06 -4.82
C LEU A 132 -14.03 6.16 -5.74
N ARG A 133 -14.79 5.22 -5.19
CA ARG A 133 -15.64 4.28 -5.96
C ARG A 133 -17.05 4.83 -6.18
N ASP A 134 -17.81 4.19 -7.06
CA ASP A 134 -19.19 4.56 -7.41
C ASP A 134 -20.15 4.50 -6.21
N ASP A 135 -19.87 3.65 -5.23
CA ASP A 135 -20.64 3.54 -3.97
C ASP A 135 -20.19 4.56 -2.90
N LEU A 136 -19.33 5.51 -3.28
CA LEU A 136 -18.70 6.50 -2.42
C LEU A 136 -17.77 5.93 -1.34
N THR A 137 -17.39 4.65 -1.42
CA THR A 137 -16.29 4.16 -0.58
C THR A 137 -14.96 4.67 -1.13
N VAL A 138 -14.03 4.98 -0.22
CA VAL A 138 -12.67 5.41 -0.60
C VAL A 138 -11.70 4.31 -0.26
N ARG A 139 -10.97 3.83 -1.28
CA ARG A 139 -9.83 2.93 -1.09
C ARG A 139 -8.56 3.75 -1.00
N ALA A 140 -7.76 3.57 0.04
CA ALA A 140 -6.42 4.15 0.14
C ALA A 140 -5.43 3.07 0.60
N GLY A 141 -4.36 2.86 -0.15
CA GLY A 141 -3.41 1.79 0.15
C GLY A 141 -2.22 1.72 -0.80
N LEU A 142 -1.53 0.59 -0.75
CA LEU A 142 -0.36 0.23 -1.56
C LEU A 142 -0.69 -1.02 -2.36
N ASP A 143 -0.55 -0.94 -3.68
CA ASP A 143 -0.71 -2.08 -4.57
C ASP A 143 0.55 -2.95 -4.55
N VAL A 144 0.43 -4.09 -3.87
CA VAL A 144 1.49 -5.10 -3.76
C VAL A 144 1.48 -6.00 -4.99
N GLY A 145 0.30 -6.29 -5.55
CA GLY A 145 0.16 -7.13 -6.74
C GLY A 145 0.83 -6.54 -7.99
N GLY A 146 0.81 -5.20 -8.14
CA GLY A 146 1.57 -4.48 -9.17
C GLY A 146 3.01 -4.15 -8.79
N GLY A 147 3.45 -4.50 -7.58
CA GLY A 147 4.73 -4.10 -7.02
C GLY A 147 5.92 -4.95 -7.48
N GLU A 148 7.12 -4.45 -7.22
CA GLU A 148 8.40 -5.08 -7.55
C GLU A 148 9.21 -5.30 -6.27
N LEU A 149 9.64 -6.54 -6.03
CA LEU A 149 10.56 -6.84 -4.95
C LEU A 149 11.96 -6.31 -5.26
N ILE A 150 12.52 -5.52 -4.35
CA ILE A 150 13.94 -5.10 -4.38
C ILE A 150 14.81 -6.15 -3.71
N GLY A 151 14.39 -6.67 -2.56
CA GLY A 151 15.14 -7.67 -1.83
C GLY A 151 14.45 -8.14 -0.56
N VAL A 152 14.85 -9.33 -0.10
CA VAL A 152 14.48 -9.89 1.20
C VAL A 152 15.77 -10.32 1.89
N SER A 153 15.94 -9.92 3.14
CA SER A 153 17.15 -10.23 3.91
C SER A 153 16.87 -10.35 5.39
N VAL A 154 17.75 -11.04 6.11
CA VAL A 154 17.85 -10.88 7.57
C VAL A 154 18.63 -9.59 7.86
N PRO A 155 18.14 -8.67 8.71
CA PRO A 155 18.87 -7.43 9.02
C PRO A 155 20.24 -7.71 9.63
N ASP A 156 21.27 -7.02 9.14
CA ASP A 156 22.69 -7.28 9.49
C ASP A 156 23.00 -7.16 10.99
N ASP A 157 22.29 -6.28 11.71
CA ASP A 157 22.50 -6.02 13.14
C ASP A 157 21.61 -6.88 14.07
N THR A 158 21.01 -7.95 13.54
CA THR A 158 20.08 -8.75 14.35
C THR A 158 20.81 -9.75 15.24
N ALA A 159 20.57 -9.65 16.55
CA ALA A 159 21.00 -10.65 17.52
C ALA A 159 20.38 -12.03 17.22
N ALA A 160 21.10 -13.09 17.63
CA ALA A 160 20.59 -14.45 17.51
C ALA A 160 19.27 -14.59 18.29
N PRO A 161 18.22 -15.16 17.67
CA PRO A 161 16.98 -15.47 18.38
C PRO A 161 17.20 -16.39 19.59
N ASP A 162 16.30 -16.32 20.56
CA ASP A 162 16.36 -17.15 21.76
C ASP A 162 16.42 -18.64 21.39
N GLY A 163 17.40 -19.35 21.96
CA GLY A 163 17.62 -20.77 21.70
C GLY A 163 18.58 -21.09 20.54
N ILE A 164 19.08 -20.08 19.83
CA ILE A 164 20.13 -20.25 18.81
C ILE A 164 21.48 -19.83 19.38
N ASP A 165 22.50 -20.68 19.17
CA ASP A 165 23.89 -20.34 19.50
C ASP A 165 24.34 -19.13 18.65
N PRO A 166 24.76 -18.00 19.27
CA PRO A 166 25.26 -16.85 18.53
C PRO A 166 26.38 -17.15 17.54
N ALA A 167 27.20 -18.17 17.79
CA ALA A 167 28.26 -18.61 16.88
C ALA A 167 27.73 -19.30 15.61
N ALA A 168 26.55 -19.92 15.69
CA ALA A 168 25.87 -20.58 14.57
C ALA A 168 24.94 -19.62 13.79
N TRP A 169 24.58 -18.49 14.38
CA TRP A 169 23.64 -17.53 13.78
C TRP A 169 24.17 -16.90 12.49
N MET A 170 25.42 -16.41 12.48
CA MET A 170 25.99 -15.75 11.30
C MET A 170 26.06 -16.65 10.05
N PRO A 171 26.53 -17.92 10.13
CA PRO A 171 26.42 -18.84 8.99
C PRO A 171 24.97 -19.12 8.57
N MET A 172 24.04 -19.14 9.53
CA MET A 172 22.62 -19.40 9.27
C MET A 172 21.95 -18.22 8.54
N THR A 173 22.25 -16.97 8.92
CA THR A 173 21.72 -15.78 8.21
C THR A 173 22.24 -15.71 6.77
N GLN A 174 23.49 -16.11 6.52
CA GLN A 174 24.02 -16.22 5.16
C GLN A 174 23.25 -17.25 4.32
N MET A 175 22.91 -18.40 4.92
CA MET A 175 22.09 -19.42 4.27
C MET A 175 20.69 -18.87 3.95
N PHE A 176 20.03 -18.20 4.90
CA PHE A 176 18.72 -17.57 4.66
C PHE A 176 18.77 -16.50 3.58
N ASN A 177 19.77 -15.63 3.59
CA ASN A 177 19.95 -14.62 2.55
C ASN A 177 20.19 -15.24 1.17
N MET A 178 20.91 -16.36 1.07
CA MET A 178 21.01 -17.12 -0.19
C MET A 178 19.67 -17.71 -0.65
N LEU A 179 18.87 -18.26 0.27
CA LEU A 179 17.53 -18.78 -0.02
C LEU A 179 16.57 -17.67 -0.46
N PHE A 180 16.60 -16.52 0.22
CA PHE A 180 15.81 -15.36 -0.17
C PHE A 180 16.24 -14.79 -1.51
N ALA A 181 17.54 -14.76 -1.81
CA ALA A 181 18.03 -14.32 -3.11
C ALA A 181 17.60 -15.26 -4.25
N SER A 182 17.47 -16.57 -4.00
CA SER A 182 17.04 -17.53 -5.03
C SER A 182 15.52 -17.57 -5.23
N MET A 183 14.73 -17.31 -4.18
CA MET A 183 13.28 -17.52 -4.19
C MET A 183 12.44 -16.26 -4.04
N GLY A 184 13.05 -15.14 -3.66
CA GLY A 184 12.35 -13.93 -3.23
C GLY A 184 11.30 -13.44 -4.22
N THR A 185 11.62 -13.44 -5.52
CA THR A 185 10.68 -13.01 -6.57
C THR A 185 9.44 -13.89 -6.63
N GLN A 186 9.58 -15.22 -6.55
CA GLN A 186 8.45 -16.15 -6.57
C GLN A 186 7.58 -16.01 -5.31
N LEU A 187 8.22 -15.81 -4.15
CA LEU A 187 7.51 -15.53 -2.89
C LEU A 187 6.74 -14.21 -2.97
N TRP A 188 7.32 -13.18 -3.59
CA TRP A 188 6.68 -11.89 -3.80
C TRP A 188 5.49 -11.98 -4.76
N GLU A 189 5.63 -12.67 -5.90
CA GLU A 189 4.53 -12.89 -6.84
C GLU A 189 3.36 -13.61 -6.16
N SER A 190 3.64 -14.70 -5.42
CA SER A 190 2.63 -15.41 -4.64
C SER A 190 1.97 -14.51 -3.59
N LEU A 191 2.75 -13.67 -2.91
CA LEU A 191 2.22 -12.71 -1.92
C LEU A 191 1.33 -11.66 -2.59
N GLY A 192 1.76 -11.12 -3.73
CA GLY A 192 1.02 -10.13 -4.50
C GLY A 192 -0.34 -10.64 -4.98
N GLU A 193 -0.41 -11.89 -5.43
CA GLU A 193 -1.68 -12.54 -5.82
C GLU A 193 -2.64 -12.71 -4.64
N HIS A 194 -2.12 -13.03 -3.45
CA HIS A 194 -2.94 -13.26 -2.25
C HIS A 194 -3.38 -11.96 -1.59
N VAL A 195 -2.53 -10.93 -1.58
CA VAL A 195 -2.73 -9.70 -0.81
C VAL A 195 -3.36 -8.59 -1.64
N GLY A 196 -3.01 -8.46 -2.91
CA GLY A 196 -3.51 -7.40 -3.79
C GLY A 196 -3.09 -6.00 -3.32
N VAL A 197 -4.05 -5.22 -2.79
CA VAL A 197 -3.77 -3.87 -2.24
C VAL A 197 -3.89 -3.92 -0.73
N VAL A 198 -2.82 -3.53 -0.05
CA VAL A 198 -2.79 -3.35 1.40
C VAL A 198 -3.20 -1.93 1.73
N GLY A 199 -4.26 -1.77 2.54
CA GLY A 199 -4.69 -0.44 2.95
C GLY A 199 -6.00 -0.44 3.70
N SER A 200 -6.60 0.74 3.79
CA SER A 200 -7.86 0.96 4.45
C SER A 200 -8.94 1.31 3.44
N GLU A 201 -10.16 0.87 3.72
CA GLU A 201 -11.35 1.39 3.08
C GLU A 201 -12.03 2.36 4.04
N LEU A 202 -12.30 3.58 3.58
CA LEU A 202 -13.09 4.56 4.29
C LEU A 202 -14.52 4.46 3.79
N GLY A 203 -15.47 4.51 4.73
CA GLY A 203 -16.90 4.37 4.43
C GLY A 203 -17.46 5.49 3.56
N SER A 204 -18.66 5.26 3.06
CA SER A 204 -19.39 6.18 2.17
C SER A 204 -19.58 7.59 2.74
N ASP A 205 -19.57 7.74 4.07
CA ASP A 205 -19.69 9.06 4.72
C ASP A 205 -18.51 9.98 4.37
N VAL A 206 -17.29 9.42 4.28
CA VAL A 206 -16.10 10.19 3.89
C VAL A 206 -16.15 10.48 2.39
N GLY A 207 -16.50 9.50 1.56
CA GLY A 207 -16.59 9.73 0.12
C GLY A 207 -17.71 10.68 -0.28
N ALA A 208 -18.81 10.74 0.48
CA ALA A 208 -19.86 11.75 0.30
C ALA A 208 -19.31 13.17 0.50
N ILE A 209 -18.50 13.38 1.54
CA ILE A 209 -17.82 14.68 1.75
C ILE A 209 -16.90 15.01 0.58
N LEU A 210 -16.14 14.03 0.06
CA LEU A 210 -15.27 14.24 -1.10
C LEU A 210 -16.08 14.57 -2.35
N ALA A 211 -17.17 13.87 -2.61
CA ALA A 211 -18.08 14.14 -3.72
C ALA A 211 -18.71 15.53 -3.60
N ASP A 212 -19.13 15.94 -2.40
CA ASP A 212 -19.63 17.28 -2.13
C ASP A 212 -18.57 18.34 -2.41
N LEU A 213 -17.30 18.10 -2.09
CA LEU A 213 -16.17 18.97 -2.44
C LEU A 213 -15.85 19.00 -3.95
N GLY A 214 -16.55 18.21 -4.76
CA GLY A 214 -16.42 18.14 -6.21
C GLY A 214 -15.43 17.09 -6.71
N VAL A 215 -15.06 16.12 -5.86
CA VAL A 215 -14.25 14.98 -6.31
C VAL A 215 -15.12 14.04 -7.15
N ALA A 216 -14.64 13.70 -8.35
CA ALA A 216 -15.24 12.69 -9.20
C ALA A 216 -14.88 11.28 -8.73
N VAL A 217 -15.76 10.32 -9.02
CA VAL A 217 -15.44 8.91 -8.91
C VAL A 217 -14.27 8.58 -9.83
N GLY A 218 -13.33 7.77 -9.33
CA GLY A 218 -12.18 7.28 -10.07
C GLY A 218 -10.89 7.25 -9.25
N ARG A 219 -9.86 6.71 -9.88
CA ARG A 219 -8.51 6.62 -9.32
C ARG A 219 -7.86 8.00 -9.29
N ALA A 220 -7.23 8.30 -8.16
CA ALA A 220 -6.41 9.48 -7.97
C ALA A 220 -5.15 9.44 -8.86
N GLU A 221 -4.69 10.61 -9.26
CA GLU A 221 -3.36 10.78 -9.83
C GLU A 221 -2.36 10.85 -8.67
N VAL A 222 -1.46 9.87 -8.59
CA VAL A 222 -0.46 9.79 -7.53
C VAL A 222 0.92 10.06 -8.11
N SER A 223 1.71 10.87 -7.40
CA SER A 223 3.10 11.15 -7.74
C SER A 223 3.96 11.01 -6.50
N VAL A 224 5.03 10.21 -6.61
CA VAL A 224 6.10 10.14 -5.61
C VAL A 224 7.29 10.97 -6.09
N GLY A 225 7.80 11.83 -5.22
CA GLY A 225 9.05 12.57 -5.38
C GLY A 225 9.93 12.42 -4.15
N SER A 226 11.10 13.05 -4.15
CA SER A 226 12.06 12.97 -3.04
C SER A 226 11.45 13.44 -1.71
N GLY A 227 11.10 12.49 -0.85
CA GLY A 227 10.49 12.72 0.46
C GLY A 227 9.02 13.16 0.44
N LEU A 228 8.31 13.07 -0.69
CA LEU A 228 6.94 13.58 -0.83
C LEU A 228 6.04 12.67 -1.67
N LEU A 229 4.87 12.34 -1.14
CA LEU A 229 3.77 11.70 -1.85
C LEU A 229 2.68 12.75 -2.14
N THR A 230 2.33 12.92 -3.40
CA THR A 230 1.24 13.80 -3.83
C THR A 230 0.09 12.98 -4.39
N VAL A 231 -1.13 13.28 -3.94
CA VAL A 231 -2.37 12.62 -4.37
C VAL A 231 -3.34 13.68 -4.88
N GLY A 232 -3.60 13.68 -6.19
CA GLY A 232 -4.59 14.52 -6.86
C GLY A 232 -5.88 13.75 -7.10
N LEU A 233 -6.95 14.09 -6.39
CA LEU A 233 -8.28 13.52 -6.61
C LEU A 233 -8.96 14.19 -7.81
N PRO A 234 -9.51 13.40 -8.76
CA PRO A 234 -10.07 13.95 -10.00
C PRO A 234 -11.25 14.87 -9.72
N ALA A 235 -11.39 15.94 -10.50
CA ALA A 235 -12.51 16.87 -10.37
C ALA A 235 -13.73 16.43 -11.19
N ALA A 236 -14.93 16.56 -10.62
CA ALA A 236 -16.19 16.50 -11.34
C ALA A 236 -16.29 17.66 -12.36
N GLU A 237 -17.13 17.52 -13.38
CA GLU A 237 -17.19 18.46 -14.53
C GLU A 237 -17.54 19.90 -14.11
N ASP A 238 -18.36 20.05 -13.07
CA ASP A 238 -18.88 21.30 -12.55
C ASP A 238 -17.91 22.06 -11.61
N VAL A 239 -16.73 21.50 -11.33
CA VAL A 239 -15.70 22.13 -10.50
C VAL A 239 -15.05 23.32 -11.23
N ILE A 240 -14.97 24.45 -10.54
CA ILE A 240 -14.29 25.67 -10.99
C ILE A 240 -12.92 25.77 -10.33
N GLY A 241 -11.89 26.04 -11.14
CA GLY A 241 -10.50 26.10 -10.70
C GLY A 241 -9.83 24.72 -10.65
N ARG A 242 -8.70 24.64 -9.93
CA ARG A 242 -7.91 23.42 -9.77
C ARG A 242 -7.18 23.43 -8.43
N ALA A 243 -7.17 22.30 -7.75
CA ALA A 243 -6.26 22.05 -6.63
C ALA A 243 -4.83 21.78 -7.15
N THR A 244 -3.84 22.42 -6.52
CA THR A 244 -2.42 22.24 -6.85
C THR A 244 -1.63 21.81 -5.63
N PRO A 245 -0.53 21.06 -5.77
CA PRO A 245 0.29 20.67 -4.64
C PRO A 245 0.75 21.91 -3.87
N SER A 246 0.56 21.89 -2.56
CA SER A 246 1.02 22.97 -1.69
C SER A 246 2.34 22.55 -1.02
N PRO A 247 3.34 23.46 -0.92
CA PRO A 247 4.58 23.15 -0.23
C PRO A 247 4.31 22.71 1.22
N VAL A 248 4.96 21.63 1.63
CA VAL A 248 4.85 21.06 2.98
C VAL A 248 6.20 20.51 3.41
N ALA A 249 6.46 20.55 4.71
CA ALA A 249 7.69 20.06 5.32
C ALA A 249 7.42 19.55 6.74
N GLY A 250 8.31 18.70 7.24
CA GLY A 250 8.18 18.04 8.54
C GLY A 250 7.01 17.05 8.57
N LYS A 251 6.50 16.76 9.77
CA LYS A 251 5.36 15.84 10.00
C LYS A 251 4.00 16.49 9.74
N ARG A 252 3.71 16.81 8.46
CA ARG A 252 2.50 17.53 8.07
C ARG A 252 1.91 16.99 6.77
N VAL A 253 0.60 17.18 6.64
CA VAL A 253 -0.15 17.02 5.39
C VAL A 253 -0.59 18.40 4.93
N ALA A 254 -0.31 18.75 3.68
CA ALA A 254 -0.91 19.92 3.06
C ALA A 254 -2.05 19.48 2.14
N VAL A 255 -3.19 20.15 2.29
CA VAL A 255 -4.37 19.92 1.45
C VAL A 255 -4.69 21.21 0.74
N SER A 256 -4.93 21.12 -0.56
CA SER A 256 -5.52 22.19 -1.35
C SER A 256 -6.80 21.71 -2.00
N VAL A 257 -7.72 22.65 -2.21
CA VAL A 257 -9.02 22.41 -2.81
C VAL A 257 -9.23 23.38 -3.96
N ALA A 258 -9.94 22.94 -5.00
CA ALA A 258 -10.35 23.81 -6.08
C ALA A 258 -11.27 24.92 -5.55
N GLN A 259 -11.33 26.05 -6.27
CA GLN A 259 -12.05 27.24 -5.82
C GLN A 259 -13.51 26.93 -5.45
N SER A 260 -14.25 26.23 -6.32
CA SER A 260 -15.64 25.85 -6.02
C SER A 260 -15.75 24.94 -4.79
N GLY A 261 -14.74 24.12 -4.50
CA GLY A 261 -14.69 23.28 -3.31
C GLY A 261 -14.69 24.11 -2.01
N VAL A 262 -14.05 25.28 -2.00
CA VAL A 262 -14.08 26.20 -0.84
C VAL A 262 -15.50 26.73 -0.60
N HIS A 263 -16.22 27.05 -1.67
CA HIS A 263 -17.59 27.58 -1.58
C HIS A 263 -18.53 26.50 -1.03
N ARG A 264 -18.37 25.26 -1.50
CA ARG A 264 -19.12 24.10 -1.00
C ARG A 264 -18.78 23.75 0.44
N LEU A 265 -17.50 23.81 0.82
CA LEU A 265 -17.07 23.65 2.22
C LEU A 265 -17.70 24.72 3.12
N ALA A 266 -17.70 25.99 2.68
CA ALA A 266 -18.35 27.07 3.41
C ALA A 266 -19.85 26.81 3.56
N ALA A 267 -20.54 26.40 2.49
CA ALA A 267 -21.97 26.06 2.52
C ALA A 267 -22.28 24.89 3.49
N LEU A 268 -21.36 23.94 3.66
CA LEU A 268 -21.49 22.84 4.63
C LEU A 268 -21.20 23.30 6.07
N LEU A 269 -20.12 24.06 6.29
CA LEU A 269 -19.65 24.43 7.63
C LEU A 269 -20.43 25.59 8.26
N ILE A 270 -20.96 26.51 7.46
CA ILE A 270 -21.72 27.67 7.95
C ILE A 270 -22.97 27.22 8.75
N PRO A 271 -23.84 26.33 8.23
CA PRO A 271 -24.98 25.80 9.00
C PRO A 271 -24.56 25.07 10.28
N LEU A 272 -23.47 24.29 10.23
CA LEU A 272 -22.91 23.57 11.38
C LEU A 272 -22.42 24.53 12.47
N ALA A 273 -21.74 25.61 12.10
CA ALA A 273 -21.23 26.61 13.03
C ALA A 273 -22.32 27.49 13.64
N LEU A 274 -23.40 27.74 12.89
CA LEU A 274 -24.49 28.64 13.31
C LEU A 274 -25.58 27.96 14.14
N GLY A 275 -25.69 26.63 14.07
CA GLY A 275 -26.72 25.86 14.77
C GLY A 275 -28.14 26.19 14.25
N PRO A 276 -29.21 25.69 14.91
CA PRO A 276 -30.59 25.77 14.42
C PRO A 276 -31.22 27.17 14.51
N ARG A 277 -30.43 28.24 14.68
CA ARG A 277 -30.96 29.59 14.84
C ARG A 277 -31.17 30.22 13.45
N PRO A 278 -32.38 30.73 13.15
CA PRO A 278 -32.60 31.46 11.91
C PRO A 278 -31.73 32.73 11.92
N LEU A 279 -30.92 32.88 10.88
CA LEU A 279 -30.10 34.07 10.70
C LEU A 279 -30.97 35.27 10.29
N PRO A 280 -30.66 36.48 10.78
CA PRO A 280 -31.37 37.70 10.37
C PRO A 280 -30.94 38.22 8.99
N PHE A 281 -30.17 37.45 8.22
CA PHE A 281 -29.72 37.77 6.87
C PHE A 281 -29.52 36.49 6.04
N GLU A 282 -29.69 36.61 4.73
CA GLU A 282 -29.35 35.56 3.76
C GLU A 282 -27.85 35.66 3.45
N ILE A 283 -27.15 34.51 3.49
CA ILE A 283 -25.75 34.41 3.08
C ILE A 283 -25.75 33.79 1.68
N GLU A 284 -25.46 34.61 0.68
CA GLU A 284 -25.18 34.15 -0.68
C GLU A 284 -23.65 33.99 -0.80
N VAL A 285 -23.20 32.79 -1.16
CA VAL A 285 -21.78 32.47 -1.36
C VAL A 285 -21.58 32.35 -2.87
N ASP A 286 -21.21 33.47 -3.51
CA ASP A 286 -20.84 33.54 -4.94
C ASP A 286 -19.45 32.93 -5.21
#